data_AF-A0A1M5SRF3-F1
#
_entry.id   AF-A0A1M5SRF3-F1
#
_cell.length_a   1.000
_cell.length_b   1.000
_cell.length_c   1.000
_cell.angle_alpha   90.00
_cell.angle_beta   90.00
_cell.angle_gamma   90.00
#
_symmetry.space_group_name_H-M   'P 1'
#
loop_
_entity.id
_entity.type
_entity.pdbx_description
1 polymer ?
#
loop_
_entity_poly.entity_id
_entity_poly.type
_entity_poly.pdbx_seq_one_letter_code
_entity_poly.pdbx_strand_id
1 'polypeptide(L)'
;MKITRRLGNFALIAAVAAAVAPVTGAAPVGNRGVSVLMGAPMQFNFTAPSGNQTISNGGSTWTVPNGQIHQRAAGPNITGTWAVPVSHTTGGRWKNMYFRWADTTRNNAIQVTPGTGGTGPVPAYRMEISPADGSATSTPRAELISVDPKEDARLKEPPLENVIQNGNDYWVTYAMHLDPKFPLNHRWATLFQRIGDAKQDAVTKMTGFEIAVHGDKLSYCMPGGVRNQCDYKQLMTVSEARGKWIQFTFHEVASTDPAKGLFEVYANNAFVARYTGATIDSTTANYALHYGYYRSNAARSNDMAPGVGVAYFSPLMIRRNDVFDMPQVPLINGTAPGTPIIVQPEVLVNAPAQPFSNASNERAVLDENFDQFPTDLQWGSSYVKRSDGTSDRFQLSSRGRSGKAMKFTVQPEDKVSNGNRSEVHLVSRKFGSVGNEAWYQGYVMIPKDYCDTCWTGSEPKFQRMVIMQWHDSPENGDWNNFVSHSPLASLRYTGEGGVPRFTLNHGWVTSNNTTAIAEKPIEKGRWYKFTAHIRWAKDTSGFMEAFLDDVPFGPKHYARNMTNNYPAYMKIGMYRHTSNIENINFRWTVPRNSIYWDDVTISDQRMP
;
A
#
# COMPACT_ATOMS: atom_id res chain seq x y z
N MET A 1 -40.42 82.52 -0.75
CA MET A 1 -41.45 81.47 -0.85
C MET A 1 -41.11 80.60 -2.06
N LYS A 2 -41.06 79.27 -1.86
CA LYS A 2 -40.90 78.18 -2.85
C LYS A 2 -39.56 78.05 -3.60
N ILE A 3 -38.80 77.06 -3.11
CA ILE A 3 -37.75 76.30 -3.78
C ILE A 3 -38.38 75.46 -4.91
N THR A 4 -37.80 75.46 -6.11
CA THR A 4 -38.09 74.45 -7.15
C THR A 4 -36.80 73.85 -7.72
N ARG A 5 -36.81 72.52 -7.73
CA ARG A 5 -35.76 71.56 -8.10
C ARG A 5 -35.34 71.62 -9.57
N ARG A 6 -34.08 71.26 -9.84
CA ARG A 6 -33.71 70.27 -10.85
C ARG A 6 -32.56 69.41 -10.31
N LEU A 7 -32.85 68.14 -10.00
CA LEU A 7 -31.87 67.08 -9.75
C LEU A 7 -31.56 66.42 -11.08
N GLY A 8 -30.28 66.35 -11.44
CA GLY A 8 -29.76 65.61 -12.58
C GLY A 8 -29.69 64.11 -12.29
N ASN A 9 -30.00 63.33 -13.31
CA ASN A 9 -29.95 61.87 -13.35
C ASN A 9 -28.52 61.36 -13.16
N PHE A 10 -28.28 60.56 -12.12
CA PHE A 10 -27.20 59.57 -12.09
C PHE A 10 -27.78 58.22 -12.52
N ALA A 11 -27.29 57.68 -13.63
CA ALA A 11 -27.58 56.33 -14.07
C ALA A 11 -26.84 55.34 -13.15
N LEU A 12 -27.61 54.57 -12.37
CA LEU A 12 -27.10 53.44 -11.59
C LEU A 12 -27.00 52.23 -12.54
N ILE A 13 -25.79 51.77 -12.85
CA ILE A 13 -25.57 50.47 -13.48
C ILE A 13 -25.80 49.42 -12.38
N ALA A 14 -26.95 48.73 -12.44
CA ALA A 14 -27.26 47.60 -11.57
C ALA A 14 -26.46 46.38 -12.07
N ALA A 15 -25.37 46.05 -11.38
CA ALA A 15 -24.76 44.73 -11.47
C ALA A 15 -25.72 43.72 -10.80
N VAL A 16 -26.27 42.81 -11.59
CA VAL A 16 -27.04 41.67 -11.10
C VAL A 16 -26.07 40.71 -10.41
N ALA A 17 -25.84 40.91 -9.12
CA ALA A 17 -25.27 39.89 -8.25
C ALA A 17 -26.34 38.80 -8.07
N ALA A 18 -26.18 37.67 -8.74
CA ALA A 18 -26.96 36.48 -8.44
C ALA A 18 -26.64 36.06 -7.00
N ALA A 19 -27.55 36.38 -6.08
CA ALA A 19 -27.53 35.88 -4.72
C ALA A 19 -27.83 34.38 -4.76
N VAL A 20 -26.77 33.57 -4.83
CA VAL A 20 -26.85 32.15 -4.51
C VAL A 20 -27.09 32.08 -3.01
N ALA A 21 -28.34 31.81 -2.63
CA ALA A 21 -28.69 31.51 -1.25
C ALA A 21 -27.81 30.34 -0.76
N PRO A 22 -27.19 30.44 0.43
CA PRO A 22 -26.44 29.32 0.97
C PRO A 22 -27.41 28.15 1.16
N VAL A 23 -27.11 27.02 0.53
CA VAL A 23 -27.81 25.76 0.75
C VAL A 23 -27.46 25.29 2.17
N THR A 24 -28.19 25.80 3.16
CA THR A 24 -28.19 25.27 4.52
C THR A 24 -29.00 23.98 4.52
N GLY A 25 -28.37 22.88 4.14
CA GLY A 25 -29.05 21.59 4.03
C GLY A 25 -28.17 20.37 3.80
N ALA A 26 -26.83 20.48 3.81
CA ALA A 26 -25.99 19.31 3.98
C ALA A 26 -25.94 19.00 5.48
N ALA A 27 -26.46 17.83 5.86
CA ALA A 27 -26.20 17.27 7.18
C ALA A 27 -24.69 17.37 7.47
N PRO A 28 -24.26 17.75 8.69
CA PRO A 28 -22.84 17.78 9.01
C PRO A 28 -22.29 16.40 8.68
N VAL A 29 -21.43 16.34 7.64
CA VAL A 29 -20.63 15.16 7.36
C VAL A 29 -19.89 14.92 8.67
N GLY A 30 -20.32 13.90 9.42
CA GLY A 30 -19.85 13.73 10.78
C GLY A 30 -18.33 13.75 10.77
N ASN A 31 -17.73 14.46 11.74
CA ASN A 31 -16.30 14.43 12.06
C ASN A 31 -15.85 13.02 12.54
N ARG A 32 -16.40 11.96 11.96
CA ARG A 32 -15.88 10.61 12.07
C ARG A 32 -14.73 10.55 11.07
N GLY A 33 -13.54 10.85 11.59
CA GLY A 33 -12.30 10.48 10.90
C GLY A 33 -12.38 9.02 10.49
N VAL A 34 -11.80 8.69 9.35
CA VAL A 34 -11.70 7.31 8.92
C VAL A 34 -10.71 6.61 9.88
N SER A 35 -11.09 5.48 10.48
CA SER A 35 -10.22 4.77 11.41
C SER A 35 -9.01 4.18 10.68
N VAL A 36 -7.79 4.66 10.94
CA VAL A 36 -6.59 4.11 10.32
C VAL A 36 -6.23 2.76 10.97
N LEU A 37 -6.20 1.69 10.18
CA LEU A 37 -5.77 0.37 10.62
C LEU A 37 -4.24 0.27 10.61
N MET A 38 -3.66 -0.18 11.73
CA MET A 38 -2.23 -0.47 11.79
C MET A 38 -1.90 -1.80 11.12
N GLY A 39 -0.96 -1.73 10.19
CA GLY A 39 -0.32 -2.91 9.62
C GLY A 39 0.76 -3.48 10.54
N ALA A 40 1.41 -4.54 10.08
CA ALA A 40 2.58 -5.09 10.74
C ALA A 40 3.72 -4.05 10.85
N PRO A 41 4.68 -4.22 11.79
CA PRO A 41 5.87 -3.39 11.85
C PRO A 41 6.64 -3.40 10.53
N MET A 42 7.01 -2.21 10.03
CA MET A 42 7.85 -2.15 8.81
C MET A 42 9.27 -2.62 9.13
N GLN A 43 9.77 -3.56 8.34
CA GLN A 43 11.18 -3.89 8.33
C GLN A 43 11.91 -3.02 7.29
N PHE A 44 13.11 -2.57 7.62
CA PHE A 44 13.97 -1.81 6.71
C PHE A 44 15.28 -2.55 6.45
N ASN A 45 15.65 -2.64 5.18
CA ASN A 45 16.97 -3.06 4.76
C ASN A 45 17.82 -1.81 4.80
N PHE A 46 18.64 -1.72 5.83
CA PHE A 46 19.61 -0.66 5.96
C PHE A 46 20.98 -1.17 5.52
N THR A 47 21.51 -0.58 4.45
CA THR A 47 22.90 -0.76 4.06
C THR A 47 23.55 0.61 4.10
N ALA A 48 24.22 0.94 5.22
CA ALA A 48 25.12 2.07 5.24
C ALA A 48 26.13 1.91 4.09
N PRO A 49 26.53 3.00 3.41
CA PRO A 49 27.64 2.92 2.47
C PRO A 49 28.87 2.38 3.19
N SER A 50 29.60 1.47 2.53
CA SER A 50 30.86 0.96 3.05
C SER A 50 31.95 2.02 2.85
N GLY A 51 32.01 2.99 3.76
CA GLY A 51 33.06 4.01 3.81
C GLY A 51 32.61 5.41 3.39
N ASN A 52 33.59 6.29 3.21
CA ASN A 52 33.34 7.68 2.83
C ASN A 52 32.84 7.74 1.38
N GLN A 53 31.85 8.59 1.13
CA GLN A 53 31.34 8.83 -0.22
C GLN A 53 32.04 10.02 -0.85
N THR A 54 32.44 9.87 -2.11
CA THR A 54 32.93 11.00 -2.92
C THR A 54 31.79 11.49 -3.82
N ILE A 55 31.35 12.72 -3.61
CA ILE A 55 30.25 13.34 -4.38
C ILE A 55 30.83 14.47 -5.23
N SER A 56 30.34 14.65 -6.46
CA SER A 56 30.81 15.70 -7.37
C SER A 56 29.65 16.50 -7.98
N ASN A 57 29.90 17.79 -8.26
CA ASN A 57 28.98 18.70 -8.94
C ASN A 57 29.77 19.82 -9.63
N GLY A 58 29.55 20.02 -10.92
CA GLY A 58 30.10 21.15 -11.67
C GLY A 58 31.62 21.32 -11.56
N GLY A 59 32.39 20.23 -11.48
CA GLY A 59 33.86 20.24 -11.40
C GLY A 59 34.47 20.27 -9.99
N SER A 60 33.64 20.36 -8.95
CA SER A 60 34.08 20.24 -7.55
C SER A 60 33.76 18.85 -6.99
N THR A 61 34.56 18.38 -6.03
CA THR A 61 34.46 17.06 -5.40
C THR A 61 34.55 17.20 -3.88
N TRP A 62 33.72 16.44 -3.16
CA TRP A 62 33.64 16.44 -1.70
C TRP A 62 33.64 15.01 -1.17
N THR A 63 34.30 14.79 -0.05
CA THR A 63 34.26 13.51 0.68
C THR A 63 33.31 13.64 1.87
N VAL A 64 32.22 12.88 1.83
CA VAL A 64 31.25 12.76 2.92
C VAL A 64 31.65 11.56 3.78
N PRO A 65 31.93 11.75 5.09
CA PRO A 65 32.28 10.63 5.97
C PRO A 65 31.18 9.57 6.04
N ASN A 66 31.57 8.32 6.27
CA ASN A 66 30.60 7.22 6.45
C ASN A 66 29.52 7.58 7.50
N GLY A 67 28.25 7.31 7.17
CA GLY A 67 27.10 7.57 8.04
C GLY A 67 26.68 9.04 8.14
N GLN A 68 27.32 9.98 7.44
CA GLN A 68 26.89 11.37 7.35
C GLN A 68 26.12 11.64 6.05
N ILE A 69 25.17 12.57 6.12
CA ILE A 69 24.49 13.13 4.96
C ILE A 69 24.74 14.64 5.00
N HIS A 70 25.45 15.17 3.99
CA HIS A 70 25.83 16.58 3.97
C HIS A 70 25.79 17.24 2.60
N GLN A 71 25.13 18.39 2.53
CA GLN A 71 25.24 19.35 1.44
C GLN A 71 25.05 20.78 1.99
N ARG A 72 25.95 21.70 1.60
CA ARG A 72 25.78 23.15 1.77
C ARG A 72 25.10 23.75 0.54
N ALA A 73 24.56 24.96 0.66
CA ALA A 73 23.92 25.73 -0.42
C ALA A 73 24.75 25.93 -1.72
N ALA A 74 26.05 25.59 -1.73
CA ALA A 74 26.92 25.58 -2.92
C ALA A 74 27.59 24.21 -3.19
N GLY A 75 27.15 23.16 -2.49
CA GLY A 75 27.69 21.79 -2.58
C GLY A 75 26.96 20.91 -3.58
N PRO A 76 27.47 19.70 -3.85
CA PRO A 76 26.91 18.78 -4.81
C PRO A 76 25.62 18.16 -4.31
N ASN A 77 24.76 17.79 -5.22
CA ASN A 77 23.52 17.10 -4.88
C ASN A 77 23.82 15.69 -4.34
N ILE A 78 23.33 15.38 -3.15
CA ILE A 78 23.40 14.02 -2.62
C ILE A 78 22.26 13.22 -3.22
N THR A 79 22.58 12.25 -4.07
CA THR A 79 21.60 11.28 -4.55
C THR A 79 21.69 9.99 -3.74
N GLY A 80 20.59 9.56 -3.11
CA GLY A 80 20.56 8.20 -2.55
C GLY A 80 19.36 7.93 -1.65
N THR A 81 18.91 6.69 -1.66
CA THR A 81 18.01 6.15 -0.64
C THR A 81 18.86 5.43 0.39
N TRP A 82 18.90 5.97 1.59
CA TRP A 82 19.81 5.51 2.64
C TRP A 82 19.20 4.42 3.51
N ALA A 83 17.89 4.23 3.41
CA ALA A 83 17.16 3.11 3.95
C ALA A 83 16.17 2.65 2.88
N VAL A 84 16.08 1.36 2.60
CA VAL A 84 15.07 0.79 1.70
C VAL A 84 14.16 -0.09 2.56
N PRO A 85 12.83 -0.11 2.39
CA PRO A 85 12.02 -1.04 3.16
C PRO A 85 12.45 -2.45 2.75
N VAL A 86 12.70 -3.37 3.70
CA VAL A 86 12.71 -4.79 3.31
C VAL A 86 11.28 -5.03 2.88
N SER A 87 11.08 -5.47 1.65
CA SER A 87 9.77 -5.75 1.06
C SER A 87 8.73 -6.13 2.12
N HIS A 88 7.73 -5.26 2.35
CA HIS A 88 6.55 -5.69 3.09
C HIS A 88 5.94 -6.80 2.25
N THR A 89 5.81 -8.01 2.82
CA THR A 89 5.36 -9.24 2.14
C THR A 89 3.92 -9.15 1.61
N THR A 90 3.23 -8.03 1.83
CA THR A 90 1.87 -7.71 1.41
C THR A 90 1.83 -6.54 0.40
N GLY A 91 2.42 -6.69 -0.79
CA GLY A 91 2.12 -5.83 -1.96
C GLY A 91 2.17 -4.31 -1.73
N GLY A 92 3.05 -3.83 -0.83
CA GLY A 92 2.96 -2.49 -0.27
C GLY A 92 3.21 -1.39 -1.29
N ARG A 93 2.16 -0.69 -1.72
CA ARG A 93 2.22 0.55 -2.53
C ARG A 93 2.98 1.70 -1.83
N TRP A 94 3.41 1.51 -0.59
CA TRP A 94 4.27 2.41 0.15
C TRP A 94 5.70 2.34 -0.39
N LYS A 95 6.15 3.44 -0.96
CA LYS A 95 7.51 3.62 -1.46
C LYS A 95 8.27 4.54 -0.51
N ASN A 96 9.56 4.27 -0.30
CA ASN A 96 10.42 5.27 0.30
C ASN A 96 10.48 6.49 -0.61
N MET A 97 10.39 7.67 -0.01
CA MET A 97 10.70 8.89 -0.72
C MET A 97 12.20 8.97 -0.96
N TYR A 98 12.56 9.21 -2.23
CA TYR A 98 13.93 9.47 -2.62
C TYR A 98 14.24 10.92 -2.26
N PHE A 99 15.07 11.10 -1.24
CA PHE A 99 15.65 12.41 -0.94
C PHE A 99 16.85 12.61 -1.84
N ARG A 100 16.86 13.71 -2.60
CA ARG A 100 18.00 14.06 -3.45
C ARG A 100 18.65 15.40 -3.08
N TRP A 101 18.13 16.06 -2.05
CA TRP A 101 18.72 17.26 -1.48
C TRP A 101 18.72 17.17 0.05
N ALA A 102 19.84 17.58 0.66
CA ALA A 102 19.96 17.74 2.10
C ALA A 102 20.38 19.18 2.41
N ASP A 103 19.55 19.94 3.12
CA ASP A 103 19.90 21.30 3.52
C ASP A 103 20.48 21.26 4.94
N THR A 104 21.80 21.36 5.03
CA THR A 104 22.53 21.17 6.28
C THR A 104 23.44 22.34 6.61
N THR A 105 23.45 22.72 7.88
CA THR A 105 24.28 23.83 8.35
C THR A 105 25.74 23.40 8.63
N ARG A 106 25.93 22.12 8.95
CA ARG A 106 27.24 21.48 9.16
C ARG A 106 27.23 20.01 8.70
N ASN A 107 28.42 19.44 8.56
CA ASN A 107 28.62 18.14 7.91
C ASN A 107 27.98 16.96 8.63
N ASN A 108 27.90 17.03 9.95
CA ASN A 108 27.30 16.01 10.79
C ASN A 108 25.92 16.43 11.34
N ALA A 109 25.25 17.40 10.70
CA ALA A 109 23.91 17.83 11.10
C ALA A 109 22.86 16.75 10.78
N ILE A 110 23.10 15.90 9.76
CA ILE A 110 22.31 14.71 9.47
C ILE A 110 23.25 13.50 9.49
N GLN A 111 22.90 12.52 10.29
CA GLN A 111 23.61 11.25 10.39
C GLN A 111 22.62 10.11 10.28
N VAL A 112 23.02 9.01 9.67
CA VAL A 112 22.23 7.79 9.71
C VAL A 112 22.65 6.97 10.93
N THR A 113 21.68 6.62 11.76
CA THR A 113 21.89 5.84 12.98
C THR A 113 20.99 4.61 12.96
N PRO A 114 21.50 3.41 13.26
CA PRO A 114 20.63 2.27 13.52
C PRO A 114 19.82 2.55 14.79
N GLY A 115 18.52 2.77 14.68
CA GLY A 115 17.61 2.83 15.83
C GLY A 115 17.32 1.43 16.32
N THR A 116 17.29 1.18 17.63
CA THR A 116 16.97 -0.14 18.19
C THR A 116 15.45 -0.33 18.23
N GLY A 117 14.87 -0.92 17.19
CA GLY A 117 13.47 -1.33 17.16
C GLY A 117 13.22 -2.63 17.93
N GLY A 118 12.01 -2.82 18.48
CA GLY A 118 11.62 -4.07 19.15
C GLY A 118 11.62 -5.32 18.24
N THR A 119 11.76 -5.12 16.93
CA THR A 119 11.79 -6.16 15.89
C THR A 119 13.04 -6.10 15.00
N GLY A 120 14.09 -5.39 15.41
CA GLY A 120 15.32 -5.17 14.64
C GLY A 120 15.65 -3.69 14.43
N PRO A 121 16.83 -3.35 13.88
CA PRO A 121 17.25 -1.97 13.74
C PRO A 121 16.38 -1.21 12.72
N VAL A 122 15.65 -0.18 13.17
CA VAL A 122 14.97 0.77 12.27
C VAL A 122 16.00 1.85 11.94
N PRO A 123 16.42 2.01 10.67
CA PRO A 123 17.31 3.10 10.30
C PRO A 123 16.62 4.41 10.60
N ALA A 124 17.31 5.28 11.34
CA ALA A 124 16.84 6.60 11.67
C ALA A 124 17.83 7.64 11.16
N TYR A 125 17.32 8.75 10.64
CA TYR A 125 18.08 9.94 10.38
C TYR A 125 18.13 10.76 11.67
N ARG A 126 19.30 10.79 12.31
CA ARG A 126 19.60 11.68 13.41
C ARG A 126 19.88 13.06 12.86
N MET A 127 19.07 14.04 13.23
CA MET A 127 19.17 15.41 12.80
C MET A 127 19.43 16.31 14.01
N GLU A 128 20.53 17.07 13.96
CA GLU A 128 20.98 17.88 15.09
C GLU A 128 21.24 19.33 14.70
N ILE A 129 20.69 20.24 15.50
CA ILE A 129 20.97 21.67 15.42
C ILE A 129 21.42 22.16 16.79
N SER A 130 22.61 22.76 16.82
CA SER A 130 23.20 23.41 17.99
C SER A 130 22.99 24.93 17.96
N PRO A 131 23.20 25.64 19.07
CA PRO A 131 23.25 27.10 19.06
C PRO A 131 24.25 27.66 18.03
N ALA A 132 25.40 27.00 17.86
CA ALA A 132 26.48 27.44 16.99
C ALA A 132 26.18 27.30 15.49
N ASP A 133 25.18 26.50 15.12
CA ASP A 133 24.78 26.33 13.71
C ASP A 133 24.08 27.58 13.16
N GLY A 134 23.53 28.44 14.02
CA GLY A 134 22.81 29.63 13.58
C GLY A 134 23.54 30.94 13.88
N SER A 135 23.35 31.95 13.03
CA SER A 135 23.61 33.35 13.35
C SER A 135 22.28 34.08 13.60
N ALA A 136 22.35 35.37 13.94
CA ALA A 136 21.17 36.23 14.05
C ALA A 136 20.40 36.37 12.71
N THR A 137 21.05 36.06 11.58
CA THR A 137 20.49 36.21 10.23
C THR A 137 20.32 34.89 9.49
N SER A 138 20.84 33.77 10.02
CA SER A 138 20.70 32.46 9.39
C SER A 138 19.74 31.56 10.17
N THR A 139 18.86 30.87 9.45
CA THR A 139 17.99 29.82 9.97
C THR A 139 18.68 28.48 9.80
N PRO A 140 19.28 27.90 10.86
CA PRO A 140 19.96 26.64 10.73
C PRO A 140 18.96 25.52 10.43
N ARG A 141 19.44 24.57 9.65
CA ARG A 141 18.67 23.45 9.13
C ARG A 141 19.50 22.19 9.01
N ALA A 142 18.78 21.09 9.10
CA ALA A 142 19.15 19.73 8.85
C ALA A 142 17.90 19.05 8.27
N GLU A 143 17.62 19.27 6.99
CA GLU A 143 16.42 18.76 6.30
C GLU A 143 16.78 17.88 5.11
N LEU A 144 15.97 16.85 4.87
CA LEU A 144 15.95 16.07 3.64
C LEU A 144 14.76 16.53 2.78
N ILE A 145 14.99 16.73 1.48
CA ILE A 145 14.02 17.38 0.59
C ILE A 145 13.78 16.53 -0.65
N SER A 146 12.50 16.35 -1.01
CA SER A 146 12.06 15.52 -2.13
C SER A 146 12.07 16.28 -3.47
N VAL A 147 13.24 16.49 -4.08
CA VAL A 147 13.39 17.20 -5.38
C VAL A 147 14.41 16.49 -6.30
N ASP A 148 14.52 16.87 -7.60
CA ASP A 148 15.52 16.33 -8.57
C ASP A 148 16.82 17.18 -8.64
N PRO A 149 18.02 16.57 -8.64
CA PRO A 149 19.34 17.19 -8.66
C PRO A 149 19.87 17.65 -10.04
N LYS A 150 19.13 17.52 -11.15
CA LYS A 150 19.54 18.11 -12.44
C LYS A 150 18.93 19.49 -12.74
N GLU A 151 18.16 20.06 -11.80
CA GLU A 151 17.76 21.46 -11.91
C GLU A 151 18.98 22.37 -11.68
N ASP A 152 19.60 22.84 -12.77
CA ASP A 152 20.05 24.23 -12.80
C ASP A 152 18.86 25.09 -12.39
N ALA A 153 19.07 26.19 -11.68
CA ALA A 153 18.05 27.04 -11.08
C ALA A 153 16.97 27.60 -12.06
N ARG A 154 16.95 27.17 -13.34
CA ARG A 154 16.23 27.80 -14.45
C ARG A 154 15.41 26.90 -15.38
N LEU A 155 15.43 25.56 -15.30
CA LEU A 155 14.59 24.71 -16.20
C LEU A 155 13.82 23.65 -15.41
N LYS A 156 12.47 23.69 -15.51
CA LYS A 156 11.50 23.31 -14.47
C LYS A 156 10.59 22.12 -14.85
N GLU A 157 11.09 20.92 -15.08
CA GLU A 157 10.19 19.76 -15.36
C GLU A 157 10.60 18.53 -14.54
N PRO A 158 10.00 18.31 -13.35
CA PRO A 158 10.35 17.21 -12.46
C PRO A 158 9.73 15.87 -12.89
N PRO A 159 10.31 14.72 -12.49
CA PRO A 159 9.62 13.44 -12.55
C PRO A 159 8.42 13.47 -11.58
N LEU A 160 7.23 13.16 -12.10
CA LEU A 160 5.93 13.22 -11.39
C LEU A 160 5.88 12.48 -10.04
N GLU A 161 6.78 11.53 -9.81
CA GLU A 161 6.76 10.64 -8.65
C GLU A 161 7.21 11.29 -7.32
N ASN A 162 7.98 12.38 -7.36
CA ASN A 162 8.59 13.00 -6.16
C ASN A 162 7.98 14.34 -5.75
N VAL A 163 6.98 14.83 -6.49
CA VAL A 163 6.28 16.09 -6.21
C VAL A 163 4.78 15.86 -6.09
N ILE A 164 4.10 16.71 -5.35
CA ILE A 164 2.64 16.70 -5.22
C ILE A 164 2.09 17.76 -6.17
N GLN A 165 1.09 17.38 -6.96
CA GLN A 165 0.42 18.22 -7.94
C GLN A 165 -1.09 18.22 -7.73
N ASN A 166 -1.76 19.19 -8.35
CA ASN A 166 -3.21 19.24 -8.40
C ASN A 166 -3.82 17.95 -8.98
N GLY A 167 -4.83 17.42 -8.28
CA GLY A 167 -5.48 16.16 -8.59
C GLY A 167 -4.79 14.92 -8.02
N ASN A 168 -3.64 15.05 -7.35
CA ASN A 168 -3.00 13.91 -6.68
C ASN A 168 -3.81 13.48 -5.46
N ASP A 169 -3.95 12.17 -5.28
CA ASP A 169 -4.44 11.52 -4.07
C ASP A 169 -3.29 10.67 -3.52
N TYR A 170 -2.88 10.97 -2.29
CA TYR A 170 -1.73 10.32 -1.71
C TYR A 170 -1.76 10.24 -0.18
N TRP A 171 -1.02 9.26 0.33
CA TRP A 171 -0.75 9.05 1.75
C TRP A 171 0.74 9.18 2.02
N VAL A 172 1.09 9.77 3.15
CA VAL A 172 2.48 9.88 3.64
C VAL A 172 2.54 9.40 5.08
N THR A 173 3.58 8.66 5.44
CA THR A 173 3.83 8.27 6.84
C THR A 173 5.31 8.33 7.18
N TYR A 174 5.60 8.74 8.41
CA TYR A 174 6.92 8.63 9.04
C TYR A 174 6.77 8.56 10.55
N ALA A 175 7.84 8.20 11.26
CA ALA A 175 7.92 8.36 12.70
C ALA A 175 9.07 9.27 13.10
N MET A 176 8.90 9.94 14.23
CA MET A 176 9.83 10.90 14.80
C MET A 176 10.05 10.59 16.26
N HIS A 177 11.28 10.75 16.72
CA HIS A 177 11.66 10.66 18.13
C HIS A 177 12.44 11.91 18.51
N LEU A 178 11.97 12.62 19.54
CA LEU A 178 12.70 13.77 20.09
C LEU A 178 13.60 13.29 21.23
N ASP A 179 14.88 13.66 21.20
CA ASP A 179 15.81 13.32 22.26
C ASP A 179 15.27 13.79 23.63
N PRO A 180 15.46 13.04 24.73
CA PRO A 180 15.05 13.46 26.07
C PRO A 180 15.51 14.88 26.46
N LYS A 181 16.63 15.34 25.88
CA LYS A 181 17.21 16.67 26.08
C LYS A 181 16.92 17.65 24.95
N PHE A 182 15.95 17.37 24.07
CA PHE A 182 15.48 18.35 23.09
C PHE A 182 15.19 19.70 23.82
N PRO A 183 15.32 20.87 23.21
CA PRO A 183 14.98 22.13 23.90
C PRO A 183 13.46 22.35 24.06
N LEU A 184 13.03 22.95 25.17
CA LEU A 184 11.63 23.33 25.43
C LEU A 184 11.34 24.80 25.05
N ASN A 185 12.37 25.54 24.66
CA ASN A 185 12.32 26.99 24.44
C ASN A 185 12.50 27.35 22.96
N HIS A 186 12.17 26.44 22.04
CA HIS A 186 12.17 26.76 20.62
C HIS A 186 11.17 27.86 20.34
N ARG A 187 11.60 29.02 19.86
CA ARG A 187 10.62 29.98 19.34
C ARG A 187 9.85 29.38 18.16
N TRP A 188 10.58 28.71 17.29
CA TRP A 188 10.06 28.04 16.11
C TRP A 188 11.04 26.97 15.63
N ALA A 189 10.55 25.75 15.47
CA ALA A 189 11.24 24.70 14.73
C ALA A 189 10.25 23.91 13.88
N THR A 190 10.43 23.89 12.57
CA THR A 190 9.64 23.04 11.66
C THR A 190 10.32 21.66 11.61
N LEU A 191 9.53 20.60 11.81
CA LEU A 191 9.96 19.21 11.85
C LEU A 191 9.50 18.41 10.61
N PHE A 192 8.47 18.92 9.94
CA PHE A 192 7.98 18.44 8.65
C PHE A 192 7.26 19.58 7.96
N GLN A 193 7.41 19.71 6.65
CA GLN A 193 6.62 20.65 5.87
C GLN A 193 6.35 20.15 4.44
N ARG A 194 5.17 20.47 3.94
CA ARG A 194 4.80 20.37 2.53
C ARG A 194 4.77 21.79 1.97
N ILE A 195 5.65 22.13 1.04
CA ILE A 195 5.84 23.50 0.55
C ILE A 195 5.85 23.54 -0.99
N GLY A 196 5.25 24.59 -1.56
CA GLY A 196 5.23 24.81 -3.01
C GLY A 196 6.59 25.23 -3.54
N ASP A 197 6.91 24.85 -4.78
CA ASP A 197 8.09 25.35 -5.47
C ASP A 197 7.99 26.88 -5.62
N ALA A 198 9.10 27.58 -5.38
CA ALA A 198 9.14 29.05 -5.35
C ALA A 198 8.95 29.72 -6.73
N LYS A 199 8.51 28.94 -7.72
CA LYS A 199 8.46 29.30 -9.13
C LYS A 199 7.14 29.99 -9.51
N GLN A 200 6.19 30.13 -8.58
CA GLN A 200 4.92 30.81 -8.78
C GLN A 200 4.62 31.87 -7.70
N ASP A 201 3.96 32.93 -8.15
CA ASP A 201 3.78 34.27 -7.58
C ASP A 201 3.96 34.47 -6.06
N ALA A 202 4.75 35.50 -5.72
CA ALA A 202 4.96 36.00 -4.36
C ALA A 202 3.68 36.48 -3.64
N VAL A 203 2.53 36.50 -4.34
CA VAL A 203 1.31 37.22 -3.96
C VAL A 203 0.29 36.32 -3.26
N THR A 204 0.23 35.02 -3.56
CA THR A 204 -0.76 34.09 -2.95
C THR A 204 -0.05 32.94 -2.24
N LYS A 205 0.58 33.24 -1.10
CA LYS A 205 1.25 32.23 -0.27
C LYS A 205 0.20 31.45 0.53
N MET A 206 -0.52 30.51 -0.08
CA MET A 206 -1.24 29.54 0.75
C MET A 206 -0.23 28.79 1.62
N THR A 207 -0.65 28.46 2.83
CA THR A 207 0.21 27.77 3.79
C THR A 207 0.50 26.37 3.29
N GLY A 208 1.78 26.03 3.41
CA GLY A 208 2.15 24.64 3.48
C GLY A 208 1.39 23.91 4.58
N PHE A 209 1.49 22.59 4.57
CA PHE A 209 1.21 21.82 5.78
C PHE A 209 2.50 21.79 6.59
N GLU A 210 2.43 21.98 7.91
CA GLU A 210 3.62 21.98 8.78
C GLU A 210 3.36 21.20 10.08
N ILE A 211 4.34 20.43 10.53
CA ILE A 211 4.48 20.00 11.93
C ILE A 211 5.62 20.81 12.53
N ALA A 212 5.36 21.53 13.61
CA ALA A 212 6.30 22.48 14.18
C ALA A 212 6.27 22.53 15.72
N VAL A 213 7.33 23.09 16.29
CA VAL A 213 7.52 23.30 17.72
C VAL A 213 7.59 24.79 18.05
N HIS A 214 6.79 25.21 19.05
CA HIS A 214 6.75 26.57 19.62
C HIS A 214 6.70 26.49 21.15
N GLY A 215 7.83 26.78 21.80
CA GLY A 215 8.08 26.50 23.19
C GLY A 215 7.96 25.01 23.45
N ASP A 216 7.11 24.67 24.42
CA ASP A 216 6.77 23.28 24.76
C ASP A 216 5.55 22.75 23.96
N LYS A 217 5.19 23.37 22.83
CA LYS A 217 4.06 22.92 22.01
C LYS A 217 4.54 22.24 20.75
N LEU A 218 4.22 20.96 20.58
CA LEU A 218 4.28 20.29 19.27
C LEU A 218 2.94 20.50 18.59
N SER A 219 2.93 21.17 17.45
CA SER A 219 1.73 21.68 16.79
C SER A 219 1.73 21.33 15.30
N TYR A 220 0.56 21.44 14.68
CA TYR A 220 0.40 21.33 13.23
C TYR A 220 -0.33 22.56 12.67
N CYS A 221 -0.09 22.86 11.40
CA CYS A 221 -0.93 23.74 10.60
C CYS A 221 -1.46 23.00 9.37
N MET A 222 -2.79 23.05 9.18
CA MET A 222 -3.46 22.51 8.00
C MET A 222 -3.24 23.43 6.77
N PRO A 223 -3.28 22.88 5.54
CA PRO A 223 -3.26 23.70 4.33
C PRO A 223 -4.47 24.64 4.24
N GLY A 224 -4.35 25.71 3.44
CA GLY A 224 -5.43 26.65 3.14
C GLY A 224 -5.41 27.99 3.90
N GLY A 225 -4.46 28.21 4.81
CA GLY A 225 -4.22 29.51 5.45
C GLY A 225 -3.32 30.43 4.64
N VAL A 226 -3.13 31.69 5.06
CA VAL A 226 -2.10 32.58 4.50
C VAL A 226 -0.77 32.33 5.23
N ARG A 227 0.36 32.24 4.52
CA ARG A 227 1.69 32.00 5.14
C ARG A 227 1.96 33.01 6.25
N ASN A 228 2.35 32.52 7.43
CA ASN A 228 2.47 33.27 8.71
C ASN A 228 1.17 33.61 9.44
N GLN A 229 0.01 33.15 8.95
CA GLN A 229 -1.31 33.27 9.59
C GLN A 229 -1.98 31.90 9.80
N CYS A 230 -1.19 30.83 9.69
CA CYS A 230 -1.58 29.49 10.07
C CYS A 230 -2.15 29.45 11.49
N ASP A 231 -3.33 28.87 11.66
CA ASP A 231 -3.92 28.58 12.96
C ASP A 231 -3.31 27.29 13.53
N TYR A 232 -2.14 27.42 14.16
CA TYR A 232 -1.43 26.29 14.74
C TYR A 232 -2.24 25.64 15.86
N LYS A 233 -2.57 24.37 15.68
CA LYS A 233 -3.24 23.55 16.67
C LYS A 233 -2.23 22.66 17.37
N GLN A 234 -2.27 22.65 18.69
CA GLN A 234 -1.39 21.81 19.49
C GLN A 234 -1.80 20.33 19.34
N LEU A 235 -0.83 19.47 19.04
CA LEU A 235 -0.96 18.01 19.04
C LEU A 235 -0.75 17.46 20.45
N MET A 236 0.36 17.86 21.05
CA MET A 236 0.84 17.46 22.37
C MET A 236 1.94 18.43 22.81
N THR A 237 2.45 18.27 24.02
CA THR A 237 3.64 19.01 24.46
C THR A 237 4.94 18.37 23.96
N VAL A 238 6.00 19.15 23.85
CA VAL A 238 7.34 18.61 23.55
C VAL A 238 7.82 17.73 24.71
N SER A 239 7.52 18.12 25.94
CA SER A 239 7.76 17.35 27.16
C SER A 239 7.16 15.94 27.08
N GLU A 240 5.92 15.82 26.60
CA GLU A 240 5.26 14.51 26.41
C GLU A 240 5.89 13.68 25.29
N ALA A 241 6.36 14.34 24.23
CA ALA A 241 6.92 13.72 23.02
C ALA A 241 8.35 13.18 23.20
N ARG A 242 9.13 13.76 24.12
CA ARG A 242 10.51 13.37 24.38
C ARG A 242 10.68 11.92 24.75
N GLY A 243 11.74 11.32 24.23
CA GLY A 243 12.11 9.93 24.51
C GLY A 243 11.18 8.90 23.89
N LYS A 244 10.19 9.32 23.09
CA LYS A 244 9.19 8.44 22.47
C LYS A 244 9.19 8.59 20.97
N TRP A 245 8.89 7.49 20.27
CA TRP A 245 8.54 7.52 18.87
C TRP A 245 7.08 7.96 18.72
N ILE A 246 6.85 8.89 17.81
CA ILE A 246 5.54 9.37 17.39
C ILE A 246 5.44 9.15 15.90
N GLN A 247 4.46 8.38 15.49
CA GLN A 247 4.18 8.16 14.08
C GLN A 247 3.16 9.18 13.57
N PHE A 248 3.48 9.83 12.46
CA PHE A 248 2.59 10.74 11.75
C PHE A 248 2.19 10.12 10.42
N THR A 249 0.89 10.18 10.13
CA THR A 249 0.33 9.80 8.83
C THR A 249 -0.52 10.95 8.31
N PHE A 250 -0.41 11.24 7.02
CA PHE A 250 -1.23 12.21 6.33
C PHE A 250 -1.90 11.57 5.12
N HIS A 251 -3.11 12.03 4.82
CA HIS A 251 -3.84 11.74 3.59
C HIS A 251 -4.21 13.06 2.96
N GLU A 252 -3.83 13.28 1.71
CA GLU A 252 -4.18 14.49 0.98
C GLU A 252 -4.73 14.14 -0.41
N VAL A 253 -5.90 14.70 -0.70
CA VAL A 253 -6.38 14.94 -2.06
C VAL A 253 -5.99 16.36 -2.41
N ALA A 254 -4.88 16.51 -3.13
CA ALA A 254 -4.28 17.80 -3.46
C ALA A 254 -5.17 18.49 -4.51
N SER A 255 -5.81 19.60 -4.16
CA SER A 255 -6.69 20.31 -5.09
C SER A 255 -6.74 21.80 -4.86
N THR A 256 -6.77 22.55 -5.95
CA THR A 256 -7.15 23.98 -5.98
C THR A 256 -8.66 24.19 -5.88
N ASP A 257 -9.45 23.16 -6.13
CA ASP A 257 -10.91 23.19 -6.05
C ASP A 257 -11.35 22.94 -4.59
N PRO A 258 -11.94 23.92 -3.90
CA PRO A 258 -12.35 23.75 -2.51
C PRO A 258 -13.37 22.62 -2.27
N ALA A 259 -14.10 22.21 -3.31
CA ALA A 259 -15.05 21.11 -3.21
C ALA A 259 -14.37 19.73 -3.27
N LYS A 260 -13.11 19.65 -3.69
CA LYS A 260 -12.38 18.39 -3.92
C LYS A 260 -11.20 18.19 -2.97
N GLY A 261 -10.62 19.26 -2.46
CA GLY A 261 -9.44 19.15 -1.61
C GLY A 261 -9.78 18.59 -0.24
N LEU A 262 -8.95 17.65 0.21
CA LEU A 262 -9.04 16.97 1.50
C LEU A 262 -7.63 16.87 2.08
N PHE A 263 -7.48 17.15 3.37
CA PHE A 263 -6.26 16.88 4.12
C PHE A 263 -6.60 16.29 5.48
N GLU A 264 -5.97 15.18 5.85
CA GLU A 264 -6.16 14.52 7.13
C GLU A 264 -4.83 14.28 7.83
N VAL A 265 -4.83 14.40 9.15
CA VAL A 265 -3.66 14.17 10.00
C VAL A 265 -3.99 13.11 11.03
N TYR A 266 -3.07 12.18 11.21
CA TYR A 266 -3.10 11.14 12.23
C TYR A 266 -1.80 11.15 13.02
N ALA A 267 -1.89 10.96 14.33
CA ALA A 267 -0.74 10.83 15.23
C ALA A 267 -0.89 9.53 16.04
N ASN A 268 0.08 8.63 15.92
CA ASN A 268 -0.03 7.26 16.44
C ASN A 268 -1.35 6.58 16.03
N ASN A 269 -1.81 6.88 14.80
CA ASN A 269 -3.07 6.44 14.17
C ASN A 269 -4.35 6.94 14.82
N ALA A 270 -4.24 7.73 15.88
CA ALA A 270 -5.37 8.52 16.33
C ALA A 270 -5.61 9.61 15.29
N PHE A 271 -6.84 9.69 14.79
CA PHE A 271 -7.29 10.82 13.98
C PHE A 271 -7.12 12.11 14.78
N VAL A 272 -6.40 13.07 14.21
CA VAL A 272 -6.15 14.38 14.82
C VAL A 272 -7.11 15.40 14.25
N ALA A 273 -7.10 15.55 12.91
CA ALA A 273 -7.86 16.58 12.24
C ALA A 273 -8.10 16.26 10.76
N ARG A 274 -9.14 16.90 10.23
CA ARG A 274 -9.49 16.93 8.82
C ARG A 274 -9.71 18.38 8.39
N TYR A 275 -9.25 18.70 7.20
CA TYR A 275 -9.54 19.92 6.48
C TYR A 275 -10.15 19.55 5.13
N THR A 276 -11.23 20.23 4.76
CA THR A 276 -11.88 20.14 3.45
C THR A 276 -11.90 21.53 2.85
N GLY A 277 -11.39 21.68 1.63
CA GLY A 277 -11.13 22.97 1.01
C GLY A 277 -9.94 22.87 0.07
N ALA A 278 -9.55 23.98 -0.55
CA ALA A 278 -8.36 23.96 -1.42
C ALA A 278 -7.14 23.65 -0.55
N THR A 279 -6.41 22.59 -0.89
CA THR A 279 -5.22 22.12 -0.18
C THR A 279 -3.92 22.61 -0.83
N ILE A 280 -4.02 23.13 -2.06
CA ILE A 280 -2.96 23.78 -2.81
C ILE A 280 -3.49 25.05 -3.49
N ASP A 281 -2.59 26.00 -3.79
CA ASP A 281 -2.92 27.30 -4.39
C ASP A 281 -2.92 27.33 -5.92
N SER A 282 -2.27 26.37 -6.56
CA SER A 282 -2.05 26.38 -8.00
C SER A 282 -2.22 25.01 -8.64
N THR A 283 -2.84 25.01 -9.81
CA THR A 283 -3.00 23.81 -10.66
C THR A 283 -1.70 23.37 -11.31
N THR A 284 -0.68 24.24 -11.30
CA THR A 284 0.59 24.07 -12.04
C THR A 284 1.82 24.10 -11.13
N ALA A 285 1.66 24.44 -9.85
CA ALA A 285 2.75 24.36 -8.89
C ALA A 285 3.04 22.92 -8.48
N ASN A 286 4.32 22.60 -8.31
CA ASN A 286 4.75 21.38 -7.66
C ASN A 286 4.96 21.65 -6.17
N TYR A 287 4.63 20.67 -5.36
CA TYR A 287 4.86 20.74 -3.92
C TYR A 287 5.85 19.66 -3.49
N ALA A 288 6.86 20.06 -2.72
CA ALA A 288 7.87 19.19 -2.16
C ALA A 288 7.58 18.89 -0.69
N LEU A 289 8.04 17.74 -0.23
CA LEU A 289 8.05 17.36 1.18
C LEU A 289 9.45 17.59 1.72
N HIS A 290 9.54 18.43 2.75
CA HIS A 290 10.74 18.61 3.53
C HIS A 290 10.56 17.87 4.85
N TYR A 291 11.61 17.15 5.19
CA TYR A 291 11.62 16.17 6.24
C TYR A 291 12.85 16.40 7.09
N GLY A 292 12.69 16.94 8.29
CA GLY A 292 13.82 17.15 9.18
C GLY A 292 13.71 18.37 10.06
N TYR A 293 14.83 18.89 10.53
CA TYR A 293 14.87 19.93 11.54
C TYR A 293 15.24 21.27 10.92
N TYR A 294 14.28 22.18 10.82
CA TYR A 294 14.47 23.58 10.41
C TYR A 294 14.21 24.51 11.59
N ARG A 295 15.22 25.23 12.08
CA ARG A 295 15.06 26.18 13.19
C ARG A 295 14.98 27.60 12.63
N SER A 296 13.82 28.23 12.76
CA SER A 296 13.68 29.64 12.43
C SER A 296 14.27 30.47 13.58
N ASN A 297 15.51 30.88 13.38
CA ASN A 297 16.26 31.81 14.23
C ASN A 297 15.78 33.26 14.08
N ALA A 298 14.48 33.52 13.91
CA ALA A 298 13.98 34.87 14.06
C ALA A 298 14.17 35.30 15.52
N ALA A 299 15.38 35.69 15.89
CA ALA A 299 15.68 36.33 17.14
C ALA A 299 14.84 37.60 17.14
N ARG A 300 13.93 37.74 18.12
CA ARG A 300 13.79 39.06 18.70
C ARG A 300 15.16 39.28 19.33
N SER A 301 15.79 40.41 19.05
CA SER A 301 16.99 40.81 19.76
C SER A 301 16.77 40.48 21.25
N ASN A 302 17.59 39.58 21.82
CA ASN A 302 17.63 39.13 23.22
C ASN A 302 17.05 37.74 23.59
N ASP A 303 16.49 36.94 22.67
CA ASP A 303 16.12 35.56 23.01
C ASP A 303 17.37 34.65 23.09
N MET A 304 17.55 33.92 24.21
CA MET A 304 18.60 32.90 24.28
C MET A 304 18.32 31.80 23.25
N ALA A 305 19.31 31.48 22.42
CA ALA A 305 19.21 30.38 21.47
C ALA A 305 18.81 29.09 22.20
N PRO A 306 17.88 28.29 21.65
CA PRO A 306 17.60 26.97 22.20
C PRO A 306 18.90 26.15 22.27
N GLY A 307 19.01 25.29 23.28
CA GLY A 307 20.14 24.36 23.41
C GLY A 307 20.29 23.43 22.20
N VAL A 308 21.17 22.44 22.30
CA VAL A 308 21.32 21.43 21.25
C VAL A 308 20.02 20.63 21.12
N GLY A 309 19.37 20.73 19.96
CA GLY A 309 18.21 19.90 19.62
C GLY A 309 18.64 18.72 18.76
N VAL A 310 18.17 17.53 19.13
CA VAL A 310 18.38 16.29 18.39
C VAL A 310 17.02 15.64 18.15
N ALA A 311 16.69 15.38 16.90
CA ALA A 311 15.52 14.63 16.49
C ALA A 311 15.93 13.45 15.61
N TYR A 312 15.22 12.34 15.75
CA TYR A 312 15.40 11.14 14.96
C TYR A 312 14.16 10.91 14.12
N PHE A 313 14.38 10.38 12.93
CA PHE A 313 13.40 10.40 11.86
C PHE A 313 13.48 9.07 11.12
N SER A 314 12.39 8.31 11.04
CA SER A 314 12.34 7.10 10.21
C SER A 314 12.47 7.46 8.72
N PRO A 315 12.52 6.49 7.81
CA PRO A 315 12.31 6.78 6.40
C PRO A 315 10.88 7.32 6.18
N LEU A 316 10.77 8.34 5.33
CA LEU A 316 9.50 8.91 4.90
C LEU A 316 8.93 8.03 3.78
N MET A 317 7.73 7.53 4.00
CA MET A 317 7.04 6.66 3.05
C MET A 317 5.92 7.42 2.38
N ILE A 318 5.70 7.18 1.08
CA ILE A 318 4.59 7.73 0.30
C ILE A 318 3.87 6.63 -0.47
N ARG A 319 2.55 6.75 -0.59
CA ARG A 319 1.66 5.92 -1.42
C ARG A 319 0.77 6.84 -2.25
N ARG A 320 0.61 6.59 -3.55
CA ARG A 320 -0.16 7.45 -4.48
C ARG A 320 -1.25 6.69 -5.22
N ASN A 321 -2.23 7.44 -5.74
CA ASN A 321 -3.26 7.01 -6.69
C ASN A 321 -4.05 5.81 -6.20
N ASP A 322 -4.45 5.85 -4.93
CA ASP A 322 -5.18 4.77 -4.31
C ASP A 322 -6.51 5.23 -3.77
N VAL A 323 -7.54 5.10 -4.59
CA VAL A 323 -8.94 5.45 -4.28
C VAL A 323 -9.57 4.53 -3.21
N PHE A 324 -8.76 3.69 -2.54
CA PHE A 324 -9.22 2.76 -1.50
C PHE A 324 -9.27 3.43 -0.13
N ASP A 325 -10.34 3.16 0.61
CA ASP A 325 -10.48 3.48 2.02
C ASP A 325 -9.38 2.76 2.84
N MET A 326 -8.60 3.55 3.57
CA MET A 326 -7.69 3.15 4.66
C MET A 326 -6.48 2.29 4.25
N PRO A 327 -5.30 2.88 3.97
CA PRO A 327 -4.09 2.08 3.88
C PRO A 327 -3.78 1.46 5.24
N GLN A 328 -3.39 0.19 5.27
CA GLN A 328 -2.63 -0.32 6.39
C GLN A 328 -1.35 0.52 6.49
N VAL A 329 -1.29 1.34 7.53
CA VAL A 329 -0.12 2.16 7.80
C VAL A 329 0.86 1.28 8.55
N PRO A 330 2.09 1.13 8.07
CA PRO A 330 3.07 0.28 8.73
C PRO A 330 3.42 0.83 10.11
N LEU A 331 3.50 -0.04 11.12
CA LEU A 331 3.90 0.38 12.47
C LEU A 331 5.39 0.67 12.50
N ILE A 332 5.78 1.85 12.97
CA ILE A 332 7.18 2.19 13.23
C ILE A 332 7.36 2.29 14.75
N ASN A 333 7.74 1.18 15.37
CA ASN A 333 7.98 1.04 16.80
C ASN A 333 9.48 0.86 17.04
N GLY A 334 10.00 1.55 18.07
CA GLY A 334 11.31 1.21 18.61
C GLY A 334 11.55 1.72 20.02
N THR A 335 12.65 1.24 20.62
CA THR A 335 13.24 1.86 21.80
C THR A 335 14.01 3.12 21.40
N ALA A 336 14.40 3.95 22.38
CA ALA A 336 15.21 5.13 22.08
C ALA A 336 16.48 4.72 21.29
N PRO A 337 16.86 5.45 20.23
CA PRO A 337 18.06 5.15 19.47
C PRO A 337 19.28 5.12 20.39
N GLY A 338 20.08 4.05 20.32
CA GLY A 338 21.36 3.98 21.01
C GLY A 338 22.36 5.01 20.49
N THR A 339 23.39 5.31 21.29
CA THR A 339 24.52 6.17 20.93
C THR A 339 25.09 5.78 19.54
N PRO A 340 25.49 6.74 18.67
CA PRO A 340 26.01 6.43 17.34
C PRO A 340 27.13 5.38 17.40
N ILE A 341 26.93 4.23 16.77
CA ILE A 341 27.94 3.18 16.67
C ILE A 341 28.88 3.55 15.51
N ILE A 342 30.17 3.74 15.80
CA ILE A 342 31.22 3.76 14.78
C ILE A 342 31.36 2.32 14.29
N VAL A 343 30.80 2.02 13.11
CA VAL A 343 30.90 0.69 12.51
C VAL A 343 32.35 0.48 12.05
N GLN A 344 33.11 -0.33 12.79
CA GLN A 344 34.37 -0.90 12.33
C GLN A 344 34.04 -1.99 11.28
N PRO A 345 34.79 -2.08 10.16
CA PRO A 345 34.55 -3.10 9.16
C PRO A 345 35.02 -4.46 9.70
N GLU A 346 34.11 -5.34 10.09
CA GLU A 346 34.44 -6.74 10.33
C GLU A 346 34.56 -7.49 9.00
N VAL A 347 35.69 -8.18 8.85
CA VAL A 347 36.00 -9.08 7.75
C VAL A 347 35.12 -10.32 7.86
N LEU A 348 34.17 -10.46 6.93
CA LEU A 348 33.33 -11.67 6.81
C LEU A 348 34.18 -12.85 6.34
N VAL A 349 34.40 -13.81 7.25
CA VAL A 349 34.97 -15.12 6.92
C VAL A 349 33.83 -16.06 6.53
N ASN A 350 33.85 -16.51 5.27
CA ASN A 350 33.14 -17.64 4.64
C ASN A 350 31.95 -18.26 5.41
N ALA A 351 30.73 -17.86 5.03
CA ALA A 351 29.51 -18.67 5.21
C ALA A 351 29.12 -19.31 3.86
N PRO A 352 28.63 -20.56 3.83
CA PRO A 352 28.28 -21.25 2.58
C PRO A 352 27.06 -20.61 1.89
N ALA A 353 27.08 -20.67 0.55
CA ALA A 353 26.17 -19.99 -0.35
C ALA A 353 24.67 -20.18 -0.01
N GLN A 354 23.97 -19.06 0.21
CA GLN A 354 22.52 -18.97 0.20
C GLN A 354 22.06 -18.65 -1.24
N PRO A 355 21.00 -19.30 -1.77
CA PRO A 355 20.53 -19.02 -3.12
C PRO A 355 19.77 -17.68 -3.18
N PHE A 356 19.99 -16.95 -4.27
CA PHE A 356 19.42 -15.63 -4.58
C PHE A 356 17.90 -15.68 -4.79
N SER A 357 17.15 -14.72 -4.22
CA SER A 357 15.74 -14.45 -4.61
C SER A 357 15.44 -12.94 -4.66
N ASN A 358 15.48 -12.36 -5.86
CA ASN A 358 14.92 -11.04 -6.18
C ASN A 358 13.81 -11.25 -7.23
N ALA A 359 12.54 -11.26 -6.80
CA ALA A 359 11.36 -11.30 -7.66
C ALA A 359 10.22 -10.51 -6.98
N SER A 360 9.54 -9.65 -7.75
CA SER A 360 8.46 -8.76 -7.28
C SER A 360 7.15 -9.54 -7.11
N ASN A 361 7.05 -10.29 -6.02
CA ASN A 361 5.90 -11.14 -5.76
C ASN A 361 4.76 -10.36 -5.09
N GLU A 362 3.68 -10.03 -5.80
CA GLU A 362 2.40 -9.84 -5.11
C GLU A 362 2.00 -11.20 -4.52
N ARG A 363 1.86 -11.27 -3.20
CA ARG A 363 1.61 -12.52 -2.47
C ARG A 363 0.24 -12.40 -1.80
N ALA A 364 -0.79 -12.99 -2.39
CA ALA A 364 -2.11 -13.12 -1.76
C ALA A 364 -2.12 -14.31 -0.78
N VAL A 365 -1.24 -14.30 0.24
CA VAL A 365 -1.12 -15.42 1.20
C VAL A 365 -2.40 -15.53 2.01
N LEU A 366 -2.96 -16.73 2.07
CA LEU A 366 -3.98 -17.10 3.07
C LEU A 366 -3.28 -17.24 4.44
N ASP A 367 -3.02 -16.13 5.13
CA ASP A 367 -2.23 -16.10 6.36
C ASP A 367 -3.11 -16.00 7.65
N GLU A 368 -2.51 -16.47 8.75
CA GLU A 368 -2.85 -16.69 10.16
C GLU A 368 -4.08 -16.07 10.85
N ASN A 369 -4.80 -15.10 10.26
CA ASN A 369 -5.93 -14.38 10.87
C ASN A 369 -7.30 -14.92 10.40
N PHE A 370 -7.56 -16.20 10.66
CA PHE A 370 -8.79 -16.89 10.23
C PHE A 370 -10.00 -16.71 11.17
N ASP A 371 -9.83 -16.08 12.34
CA ASP A 371 -10.89 -15.94 13.35
C ASP A 371 -11.86 -14.78 13.10
N GLN A 372 -11.62 -13.97 12.06
CA GLN A 372 -12.50 -12.87 11.69
C GLN A 372 -12.87 -12.97 10.21
N PHE A 373 -13.96 -13.69 9.94
CA PHE A 373 -14.71 -13.53 8.69
C PHE A 373 -15.97 -12.67 8.94
N PRO A 374 -15.87 -11.33 8.93
CA PRO A 374 -16.96 -10.51 8.42
C PRO A 374 -17.30 -10.97 7.00
N THR A 375 -18.55 -10.80 6.60
CA THR A 375 -19.10 -11.18 5.29
C THR A 375 -18.36 -10.59 4.09
N ASP A 376 -17.46 -9.62 4.32
CA ASP A 376 -16.86 -8.78 3.30
C ASP A 376 -15.39 -8.44 3.65
N LEU A 377 -14.46 -9.41 3.58
CA LEU A 377 -13.04 -9.12 3.78
C LEU A 377 -12.33 -8.84 2.44
N GLN A 378 -11.74 -7.65 2.32
CA GLN A 378 -10.86 -7.24 1.23
C GLN A 378 -9.39 -7.53 1.60
N TRP A 379 -8.81 -8.57 1.01
CA TRP A 379 -7.38 -8.83 1.02
C TRP A 379 -6.75 -8.08 -0.14
N GLY A 380 -6.07 -6.95 0.09
CA GLY A 380 -5.23 -6.24 -0.89
C GLY A 380 -5.68 -6.32 -2.36
N SER A 381 -6.54 -5.39 -2.80
CA SER A 381 -7.18 -5.38 -4.14
C SER A 381 -8.02 -6.61 -4.51
N SER A 382 -8.08 -7.63 -3.63
CA SER A 382 -8.83 -8.87 -3.81
C SER A 382 -9.93 -9.05 -2.77
N TYR A 383 -11.13 -9.38 -3.23
CA TYR A 383 -12.28 -9.62 -2.36
C TYR A 383 -12.37 -11.12 -2.07
N VAL A 384 -12.45 -11.49 -0.79
CA VAL A 384 -12.78 -12.86 -0.34
C VAL A 384 -14.25 -12.92 0.03
N LYS A 385 -15.04 -13.57 -0.81
CA LYS A 385 -16.48 -13.80 -0.59
C LYS A 385 -16.74 -15.29 -0.39
N ARG A 386 -17.53 -15.62 0.63
CA ARG A 386 -18.08 -16.97 0.84
C ARG A 386 -19.24 -17.19 -0.12
N SER A 387 -19.33 -18.38 -0.67
CA SER A 387 -20.41 -18.71 -1.61
C SER A 387 -21.67 -19.28 -0.97
N ASP A 388 -21.61 -19.84 0.25
CA ASP A 388 -22.69 -20.69 0.81
C ASP A 388 -23.33 -20.18 2.13
N GLY A 389 -22.83 -19.08 2.71
CA GLY A 389 -23.41 -18.48 3.92
C GLY A 389 -23.30 -19.31 5.20
N THR A 390 -22.72 -20.52 5.18
CA THR A 390 -22.62 -21.43 6.34
C THR A 390 -21.21 -21.46 6.90
N SER A 391 -21.07 -21.23 8.21
CA SER A 391 -19.78 -20.99 8.87
C SER A 391 -18.94 -22.25 9.13
N ASP A 392 -19.51 -23.45 9.01
CA ASP A 392 -18.84 -24.71 9.38
C ASP A 392 -18.19 -25.43 8.18
N ARG A 393 -18.42 -24.97 6.95
CA ARG A 393 -17.90 -25.57 5.71
C ARG A 393 -16.50 -25.10 5.32
N PHE A 394 -16.05 -24.00 5.93
CA PHE A 394 -14.72 -23.44 5.79
C PHE A 394 -14.08 -23.34 7.16
N GLN A 395 -12.96 -24.02 7.34
CA GLN A 395 -12.31 -24.10 8.64
C GLN A 395 -10.81 -23.90 8.49
N LEU A 396 -10.20 -23.19 9.44
CA LEU A 396 -8.78 -23.30 9.63
C LEU A 396 -8.45 -24.70 10.15
N SER A 397 -7.45 -25.32 9.56
CA SER A 397 -6.96 -26.64 9.94
C SER A 397 -5.49 -26.56 10.32
N SER A 398 -5.10 -27.28 11.36
CA SER A 398 -3.69 -27.45 11.74
C SER A 398 -2.91 -28.37 10.79
N ARG A 399 -3.55 -28.93 9.75
CA ARG A 399 -2.91 -29.86 8.79
C ARG A 399 -2.05 -29.16 7.72
N GLY A 400 -1.81 -27.86 7.82
CA GLY A 400 -1.02 -27.10 6.84
C GLY A 400 0.46 -27.44 6.83
N ARG A 401 1.13 -27.13 5.71
CA ARG A 401 2.58 -27.30 5.55
C ARG A 401 3.36 -26.34 6.45
N SER A 402 2.80 -25.15 6.67
CA SER A 402 3.30 -24.11 7.58
C SER A 402 2.63 -24.15 8.96
N GLY A 403 1.85 -25.20 9.26
CA GLY A 403 1.10 -25.36 10.50
C GLY A 403 -0.37 -24.93 10.44
N LYS A 404 -0.80 -24.26 9.36
CA LYS A 404 -2.19 -23.86 9.12
C LYS A 404 -2.58 -24.04 7.65
N ALA A 405 -3.79 -24.51 7.37
CA ALA A 405 -4.34 -24.62 6.02
C ALA A 405 -5.85 -24.33 6.03
N MET A 406 -6.36 -23.86 4.90
CA MET A 406 -7.80 -23.73 4.70
C MET A 406 -8.41 -25.09 4.35
N LYS A 407 -9.34 -25.57 5.17
CA LYS A 407 -10.15 -26.76 4.92
C LYS A 407 -11.49 -26.36 4.33
N PHE A 408 -11.78 -26.89 3.14
CA PHE A 408 -13.08 -26.76 2.48
C PHE A 408 -13.81 -28.07 2.65
N THR A 409 -15.07 -28.03 3.06
CA THR A 409 -15.89 -29.22 3.25
C THR A 409 -17.19 -29.07 2.48
N VAL A 410 -17.52 -30.09 1.69
CA VAL A 410 -18.83 -30.21 1.04
C VAL A 410 -19.51 -31.48 1.54
N GLN A 411 -20.79 -31.39 1.82
CA GLN A 411 -21.69 -32.47 2.20
C GLN A 411 -23.00 -32.42 1.37
N PRO A 412 -23.89 -33.43 1.47
CA PRO A 412 -25.06 -33.56 0.59
C PRO A 412 -25.96 -32.31 0.51
N GLU A 413 -26.12 -31.63 1.63
CA GLU A 413 -27.05 -30.52 1.83
C GLU A 413 -26.49 -29.14 1.42
N ASP A 414 -25.19 -29.03 1.09
CA ASP A 414 -24.55 -27.74 0.75
C ASP A 414 -24.88 -27.25 -0.67
N LYS A 415 -26.16 -27.16 -1.00
CA LYS A 415 -26.65 -26.84 -2.35
C LYS A 415 -26.75 -25.33 -2.56
N VAL A 416 -25.94 -24.81 -3.47
CA VAL A 416 -25.92 -23.40 -3.89
C VAL A 416 -25.80 -23.31 -5.40
N SER A 417 -26.69 -22.55 -6.05
CA SER A 417 -26.63 -22.22 -7.49
C SER A 417 -26.29 -23.42 -8.37
N ASN A 418 -27.19 -24.41 -8.41
CA ASN A 418 -27.08 -25.63 -9.24
C ASN A 418 -25.84 -26.49 -8.93
N GLY A 419 -25.41 -26.55 -7.67
CA GLY A 419 -24.31 -27.42 -7.28
C GLY A 419 -24.10 -27.53 -5.79
N ASN A 420 -23.26 -28.48 -5.38
CA ASN A 420 -22.72 -28.49 -4.03
C ASN A 420 -21.44 -27.64 -3.99
N ARG A 421 -21.33 -26.72 -3.04
CA ARG A 421 -20.27 -25.69 -3.07
C ARG A 421 -19.74 -25.33 -1.69
N SER A 422 -18.43 -25.26 -1.58
CA SER A 422 -17.68 -24.59 -0.52
C SER A 422 -16.46 -23.93 -1.18
N GLU A 423 -16.58 -22.67 -1.62
CA GLU A 423 -15.49 -21.93 -2.28
C GLU A 423 -15.25 -20.55 -1.67
N VAL A 424 -13.99 -20.12 -1.79
CA VAL A 424 -13.55 -18.74 -1.55
C VAL A 424 -13.19 -18.11 -2.89
N HIS A 425 -13.68 -16.90 -3.12
CA HIS A 425 -13.34 -16.11 -4.30
C HIS A 425 -12.11 -15.24 -4.02
N LEU A 426 -11.26 -15.03 -5.02
CA LEU A 426 -10.06 -14.20 -5.00
C LEU A 426 -10.09 -13.34 -6.27
N VAL A 427 -10.50 -12.07 -6.12
CA VAL A 427 -10.80 -11.17 -7.26
C VAL A 427 -9.65 -10.18 -7.47
N SER A 428 -8.71 -10.42 -8.38
CA SER A 428 -7.70 -9.39 -8.71
C SER A 428 -8.08 -8.60 -9.97
N ARG A 429 -8.26 -7.28 -9.83
CA ARG A 429 -8.48 -6.40 -10.99
C ARG A 429 -7.25 -6.28 -11.89
N LYS A 430 -6.05 -6.51 -11.36
CA LYS A 430 -4.80 -6.49 -12.13
C LYS A 430 -4.62 -7.82 -12.87
N PHE A 431 -4.51 -8.93 -12.14
CA PHE A 431 -4.02 -10.19 -12.71
C PHE A 431 -5.02 -10.91 -13.62
N GLY A 432 -6.33 -10.70 -13.45
CA GLY A 432 -7.36 -11.31 -14.29
C GLY A 432 -7.74 -10.53 -15.54
N SER A 433 -7.11 -9.38 -15.80
CA SER A 433 -7.50 -8.47 -16.89
C SER A 433 -6.96 -8.91 -18.25
N VAL A 434 -7.72 -8.63 -19.31
CA VAL A 434 -7.29 -8.83 -20.70
C VAL A 434 -5.94 -8.14 -20.96
N GLY A 435 -5.03 -8.86 -21.61
CA GLY A 435 -3.69 -8.40 -21.95
C GLY A 435 -2.63 -8.73 -20.89
N ASN A 436 -3.04 -9.08 -19.67
CA ASN A 436 -2.11 -9.37 -18.59
C ASN A 436 -1.71 -10.85 -18.54
N GLU A 437 -0.52 -11.08 -18.00
CA GLU A 437 0.01 -12.39 -17.65
C GLU A 437 0.11 -12.51 -16.14
N ALA A 438 -0.27 -13.67 -15.61
CA ALA A 438 -0.28 -13.91 -14.18
C ALA A 438 0.09 -15.36 -13.84
N TRP A 439 0.78 -15.50 -12.72
CA TRP A 439 1.13 -16.75 -12.08
C TRP A 439 0.23 -16.94 -10.86
N TYR A 440 -0.47 -18.06 -10.81
CA TYR A 440 -1.30 -18.47 -9.70
C TYR A 440 -0.66 -19.70 -9.08
N GLN A 441 -0.40 -19.69 -7.79
CA GLN A 441 0.25 -20.79 -7.11
C GLN A 441 -0.47 -21.12 -5.81
N GLY A 442 -0.43 -22.38 -5.40
CA GLY A 442 -0.87 -22.78 -4.08
C GLY A 442 -0.51 -24.23 -3.82
N TYR A 443 -0.60 -24.63 -2.56
CA TYR A 443 -0.48 -26.02 -2.18
C TYR A 443 -1.85 -26.60 -1.95
N VAL A 444 -2.11 -27.77 -2.51
CA VAL A 444 -3.38 -28.48 -2.38
C VAL A 444 -3.15 -29.91 -1.89
N MET A 445 -4.00 -30.37 -0.98
CA MET A 445 -4.01 -31.75 -0.50
C MET A 445 -5.42 -32.34 -0.58
N ILE A 446 -5.51 -33.49 -1.26
CA ILE A 446 -6.68 -34.38 -1.20
C ILE A 446 -6.42 -35.38 -0.08
N PRO A 447 -7.21 -35.43 0.99
CA PRO A 447 -6.97 -36.32 2.14
C PRO A 447 -7.05 -37.81 1.79
N LYS A 448 -6.34 -38.67 2.55
CA LYS A 448 -6.40 -40.14 2.37
C LYS A 448 -7.81 -40.69 2.51
N ASP A 449 -8.60 -40.11 3.40
CA ASP A 449 -10.00 -40.41 3.66
C ASP A 449 -10.97 -39.70 2.72
N TYR A 450 -10.48 -38.94 1.72
CA TYR A 450 -11.35 -38.40 0.67
C TYR A 450 -12.03 -39.55 -0.03
N CYS A 451 -13.35 -39.48 -0.12
CA CYS A 451 -14.11 -40.56 -0.66
C CYS A 451 -14.35 -40.40 -2.17
N ASP A 452 -13.80 -41.31 -2.99
CA ASP A 452 -13.97 -41.32 -4.45
C ASP A 452 -15.27 -41.99 -4.90
N THR A 453 -15.70 -43.02 -4.15
CA THR A 453 -16.68 -44.02 -4.57
C THR A 453 -17.67 -44.44 -3.49
N CYS A 454 -17.80 -43.76 -2.35
CA CYS A 454 -18.81 -44.06 -1.30
C CYS A 454 -20.23 -43.65 -1.69
N TRP A 455 -20.51 -43.79 -2.97
CA TRP A 455 -21.84 -43.97 -3.48
C TRP A 455 -22.36 -45.34 -3.00
N THR A 456 -23.52 -45.38 -2.35
CA THR A 456 -24.16 -46.62 -1.88
C THR A 456 -25.17 -47.21 -2.88
N GLY A 457 -25.29 -46.65 -4.08
CA GLY A 457 -26.13 -47.19 -5.16
C GLY A 457 -25.40 -48.16 -6.10
N SER A 458 -26.16 -48.78 -7.00
CA SER A 458 -25.76 -49.91 -7.85
C SER A 458 -24.68 -49.62 -8.90
N GLU A 459 -24.25 -48.36 -9.08
CA GLU A 459 -23.12 -48.02 -9.96
C GLU A 459 -22.14 -47.06 -9.26
N PRO A 460 -20.84 -47.37 -9.24
CA PRO A 460 -19.82 -46.47 -8.70
C PRO A 460 -19.72 -45.23 -9.60
N LYS A 461 -20.35 -44.12 -9.18
CA LYS A 461 -20.15 -42.82 -9.83
C LYS A 461 -18.99 -42.09 -9.17
N PHE A 462 -17.93 -41.87 -9.94
CA PHE A 462 -16.72 -41.20 -9.47
C PHE A 462 -16.98 -39.72 -9.15
N GLN A 463 -16.41 -39.25 -8.06
CA GLN A 463 -16.48 -37.85 -7.68
C GLN A 463 -15.62 -37.01 -8.63
N ARG A 464 -16.27 -36.16 -9.45
CA ARG A 464 -15.62 -35.06 -10.17
C ARG A 464 -15.89 -33.76 -9.43
N MET A 465 -14.83 -33.11 -8.95
CA MET A 465 -14.92 -31.89 -8.16
C MET A 465 -14.04 -30.81 -8.78
N VAL A 466 -14.58 -29.63 -9.01
CA VAL A 466 -13.77 -28.45 -9.29
C VAL A 466 -13.12 -28.02 -7.99
N ILE A 467 -11.79 -27.98 -7.95
CA ILE A 467 -11.03 -27.64 -6.74
C ILE A 467 -10.38 -26.26 -6.79
N MET A 468 -10.26 -25.71 -8.00
CA MET A 468 -9.87 -24.34 -8.30
C MET A 468 -10.45 -23.96 -9.66
N GLN A 469 -10.88 -22.72 -9.84
CA GLN A 469 -11.42 -22.25 -11.12
C GLN A 469 -11.22 -20.75 -11.29
N TRP A 470 -11.10 -20.32 -12.55
CA TRP A 470 -11.15 -18.92 -12.94
C TRP A 470 -12.45 -18.69 -13.69
N HIS A 471 -13.19 -17.68 -13.28
CA HIS A 471 -14.53 -17.41 -13.78
C HIS A 471 -14.64 -15.97 -14.26
N ASP A 472 -15.50 -15.75 -15.24
CA ASP A 472 -15.83 -14.43 -15.75
C ASP A 472 -16.85 -13.71 -14.87
N SER A 473 -16.98 -12.40 -15.07
CA SER A 473 -17.92 -11.52 -14.38
C SER A 473 -18.54 -10.53 -15.36
N PRO A 474 -19.74 -9.99 -15.08
CA PRO A 474 -20.36 -8.96 -15.91
C PRO A 474 -19.54 -7.66 -15.92
N GLU A 475 -19.37 -7.05 -17.10
CA GLU A 475 -18.58 -5.81 -17.27
C GLU A 475 -19.09 -4.63 -16.41
N ASN A 476 -20.39 -4.61 -16.12
CA ASN A 476 -21.05 -3.55 -15.36
C ASN A 476 -21.52 -4.01 -13.96
N GLY A 477 -21.13 -5.20 -13.51
CA GLY A 477 -21.63 -5.78 -12.26
C GLY A 477 -23.10 -6.23 -12.30
N ASP A 478 -23.79 -6.10 -13.45
CA ASP A 478 -25.17 -6.56 -13.63
C ASP A 478 -25.22 -8.08 -13.82
N TRP A 479 -25.45 -8.78 -12.71
CA TRP A 479 -25.60 -10.24 -12.69
C TRP A 479 -26.96 -10.72 -13.21
N ASN A 480 -27.98 -9.85 -13.30
CA ASN A 480 -29.33 -10.26 -13.69
C ASN A 480 -29.42 -10.57 -15.19
N ASN A 481 -28.62 -9.87 -16.00
CA ASN A 481 -28.56 -10.04 -17.45
C ASN A 481 -27.28 -10.73 -17.92
N PHE A 482 -26.49 -11.26 -16.98
CA PHE A 482 -25.22 -11.91 -17.31
C PHE A 482 -25.45 -13.34 -17.81
N VAL A 483 -24.96 -13.62 -19.02
CA VAL A 483 -24.96 -14.99 -19.56
C VAL A 483 -24.00 -15.83 -18.74
N SER A 484 -24.52 -16.85 -18.05
CA SER A 484 -23.69 -17.77 -17.28
C SER A 484 -22.86 -18.64 -18.22
N HIS A 485 -21.54 -18.51 -18.16
CA HIS A 485 -20.61 -19.38 -18.87
C HIS A 485 -20.01 -20.47 -17.95
N SER A 486 -19.40 -21.48 -18.57
CA SER A 486 -18.46 -22.34 -17.85
C SER A 486 -17.24 -21.54 -17.39
N PRO A 487 -16.55 -21.95 -16.31
CA PRO A 487 -15.31 -21.30 -15.89
C PRO A 487 -14.29 -21.29 -17.04
N LEU A 488 -13.62 -20.15 -17.21
CA LEU A 488 -12.59 -19.91 -18.24
C LEU A 488 -11.45 -20.94 -18.14
N ALA A 489 -11.13 -21.35 -16.93
CA ALA A 489 -10.22 -22.45 -16.63
C ALA A 489 -10.59 -23.11 -15.31
N SER A 490 -10.25 -24.39 -15.11
CA SER A 490 -10.44 -25.05 -13.81
C SER A 490 -9.45 -26.19 -13.57
N LEU A 491 -8.96 -26.31 -12.33
CA LEU A 491 -8.35 -27.53 -11.83
C LEU A 491 -9.45 -28.40 -11.21
N ARG A 492 -9.48 -29.67 -11.58
CA ARG A 492 -10.44 -30.65 -11.08
C ARG A 492 -9.73 -31.80 -10.40
N TYR A 493 -10.38 -32.33 -9.38
CA TYR A 493 -10.10 -33.64 -8.84
C TYR A 493 -11.05 -34.68 -9.44
N THR A 494 -10.52 -35.83 -9.83
CA THR A 494 -11.31 -37.01 -10.21
C THR A 494 -10.73 -38.28 -9.59
N GLY A 495 -11.60 -39.16 -9.08
CA GLY A 495 -11.24 -40.52 -8.65
C GLY A 495 -11.56 -41.59 -9.69
N GLU A 496 -11.81 -41.19 -10.94
CA GLU A 496 -12.28 -42.06 -12.02
C GLU A 496 -11.31 -43.21 -12.34
N GLY A 497 -11.85 -44.43 -12.44
CA GLY A 497 -11.07 -45.64 -12.63
C GLY A 497 -10.22 -46.05 -11.42
N GLY A 498 -10.51 -45.53 -10.22
CA GLY A 498 -9.77 -45.84 -9.00
C GLY A 498 -8.40 -45.18 -8.89
N VAL A 499 -8.08 -44.28 -9.83
CA VAL A 499 -6.83 -43.51 -9.82
C VAL A 499 -7.16 -42.05 -9.53
N PRO A 500 -6.80 -41.53 -8.35
CA PRO A 500 -6.90 -40.12 -8.05
C PRO A 500 -6.08 -39.29 -9.05
N ARG A 501 -6.69 -38.28 -9.66
CA ARG A 501 -6.04 -37.40 -10.64
C ARG A 501 -6.41 -35.95 -10.40
N PHE A 502 -5.47 -35.07 -10.78
CA PHE A 502 -5.79 -33.70 -11.13
C PHE A 502 -5.98 -33.57 -12.64
N THR A 503 -6.94 -32.74 -13.05
CA THR A 503 -7.22 -32.43 -14.46
C THR A 503 -7.33 -30.92 -14.62
N LEU A 504 -6.53 -30.35 -15.51
CA LEU A 504 -6.62 -28.95 -15.90
C LEU A 504 -7.54 -28.86 -17.10
N ASN A 505 -8.57 -28.02 -16.99
CA ASN A 505 -9.55 -27.81 -18.04
C ASN A 505 -9.52 -26.35 -18.53
N HIS A 506 -9.77 -26.19 -19.82
CA HIS A 506 -10.05 -24.92 -20.47
C HIS A 506 -11.56 -24.79 -20.73
N GLY A 507 -12.14 -23.64 -20.40
CA GLY A 507 -13.53 -23.30 -20.73
C GLY A 507 -13.63 -22.68 -22.10
N TRP A 508 -14.53 -23.20 -22.93
CA TRP A 508 -14.78 -22.62 -24.24
C TRP A 508 -15.75 -21.47 -24.14
N VAL A 509 -15.31 -20.27 -24.49
CA VAL A 509 -16.16 -19.06 -24.46
C VAL A 509 -17.45 -19.19 -25.31
N THR A 510 -17.46 -20.08 -26.29
CA THR A 510 -18.59 -20.32 -27.21
C THR A 510 -19.52 -21.44 -26.76
N SER A 511 -19.27 -22.11 -25.63
CA SER A 511 -20.11 -23.21 -25.15
C SER A 511 -20.11 -23.30 -23.63
N ASN A 512 -21.19 -23.84 -23.04
CA ASN A 512 -21.23 -24.11 -21.59
C ASN A 512 -20.49 -25.40 -21.21
N ASN A 513 -19.30 -25.61 -21.79
CA ASN A 513 -18.48 -26.79 -21.56
C ASN A 513 -17.01 -26.44 -21.34
N THR A 514 -16.30 -27.36 -20.69
CA THR A 514 -14.85 -27.31 -20.48
C THR A 514 -14.19 -28.55 -21.05
N THR A 515 -13.02 -28.42 -21.67
CA THR A 515 -12.24 -29.55 -22.17
C THR A 515 -10.99 -29.77 -21.32
N ALA A 516 -10.68 -31.02 -21.00
CA ALA A 516 -9.42 -31.37 -20.35
C ALA A 516 -8.26 -31.11 -21.32
N ILE A 517 -7.27 -30.32 -20.87
CA ILE A 517 -6.06 -30.01 -21.65
C ILE A 517 -4.81 -30.67 -21.08
N ALA A 518 -4.87 -31.12 -19.83
CA ALA A 518 -3.83 -31.90 -19.18
C ALA A 518 -4.41 -32.68 -17.99
N GLU A 519 -3.83 -33.85 -17.69
CA GLU A 519 -4.14 -34.62 -16.49
C GLU A 519 -2.88 -35.25 -15.92
N LYS A 520 -2.84 -35.40 -14.59
CA LYS A 520 -1.80 -36.18 -13.90
C LYS A 520 -2.37 -36.97 -12.72
N PRO A 521 -1.89 -38.20 -12.50
CA PRO A 521 -2.20 -38.95 -11.29
C PRO A 521 -1.61 -38.25 -10.06
N ILE A 522 -2.29 -38.44 -8.93
CA ILE A 522 -1.85 -37.95 -7.62
C ILE A 522 -2.01 -39.03 -6.55
N GLU A 523 -1.36 -38.80 -5.42
CA GLU A 523 -1.47 -39.58 -4.20
C GLU A 523 -2.28 -38.79 -3.17
N LYS A 524 -3.26 -39.43 -2.56
CA LYS A 524 -3.99 -38.80 -1.46
C LYS A 524 -3.12 -38.70 -0.19
N GLY A 525 -3.36 -37.66 0.59
CA GLY A 525 -2.62 -37.33 1.81
C GLY A 525 -1.29 -36.63 1.55
N ARG A 526 -0.96 -36.35 0.28
CA ARG A 526 0.22 -35.58 -0.11
C ARG A 526 -0.17 -34.16 -0.48
N TRP A 527 0.65 -33.21 -0.06
CA TRP A 527 0.59 -31.84 -0.53
C TRP A 527 1.25 -31.72 -1.90
N TYR A 528 0.57 -31.04 -2.81
CA TYR A 528 1.06 -30.74 -4.16
C TYR A 528 1.18 -29.23 -4.35
N LYS A 529 2.32 -28.76 -4.86
CA LYS A 529 2.47 -27.39 -5.37
C LYS A 529 1.81 -27.34 -6.75
N PHE A 530 0.67 -26.68 -6.86
CA PHE A 530 0.06 -26.40 -8.16
C PHE A 530 0.37 -24.96 -8.55
N THR A 531 0.93 -24.78 -9.74
CA THR A 531 1.23 -23.46 -10.30
C THR A 531 0.61 -23.37 -11.70
N ALA A 532 -0.15 -22.32 -11.98
CA ALA A 532 -0.70 -22.00 -13.29
C ALA A 532 -0.14 -20.66 -13.77
N HIS A 533 0.22 -20.57 -15.05
CA HIS A 533 0.63 -19.34 -15.72
C HIS A 533 -0.32 -19.07 -16.87
N ILE A 534 -1.02 -17.94 -16.79
CA ILE A 534 -2.12 -17.61 -17.69
C ILE A 534 -1.88 -16.22 -18.28
N ARG A 535 -1.96 -16.13 -19.61
CA ARG A 535 -2.13 -14.88 -20.34
C ARG A 535 -3.59 -14.73 -20.71
N TRP A 536 -4.25 -13.68 -20.22
CA TRP A 536 -5.67 -13.43 -20.47
C TRP A 536 -5.88 -12.70 -21.80
N ALA A 537 -6.65 -13.29 -22.70
CA ALA A 537 -6.95 -12.70 -24.00
C ALA A 537 -8.34 -13.05 -24.52
N LYS A 538 -8.92 -12.13 -25.30
CA LYS A 538 -10.19 -12.34 -26.01
C LYS A 538 -10.01 -13.01 -27.38
N ASP A 539 -8.77 -13.21 -27.81
CA ASP A 539 -8.40 -13.88 -29.05
C ASP A 539 -7.51 -15.09 -28.77
N THR A 540 -6.97 -15.72 -29.81
CA THR A 540 -6.12 -16.92 -29.71
C THR A 540 -4.72 -16.65 -29.16
N SER A 541 -4.36 -15.40 -28.84
CA SER A 541 -3.07 -15.08 -28.19
C SER A 541 -3.04 -15.42 -26.71
N GLY A 542 -4.19 -15.73 -26.12
CA GLY A 542 -4.29 -16.20 -24.74
C GLY A 542 -3.63 -17.57 -24.59
N PHE A 543 -3.07 -17.84 -23.41
CA PHE A 543 -2.51 -19.15 -23.12
C PHE A 543 -2.68 -19.55 -21.66
N MET A 544 -2.53 -20.85 -21.42
CA MET A 544 -2.49 -21.44 -20.09
C MET A 544 -1.41 -22.54 -20.08
N GLU A 545 -0.53 -22.50 -19.09
CA GLU A 545 0.36 -23.61 -18.75
C GLU A 545 0.32 -23.84 -17.24
N ALA A 546 0.65 -25.05 -16.82
CA ALA A 546 0.64 -25.39 -15.40
C ALA A 546 1.77 -26.32 -15.04
N PHE A 547 2.06 -26.38 -13.74
CA PHE A 547 3.10 -27.19 -13.12
C PHE A 547 2.52 -27.86 -11.88
N LEU A 548 2.95 -29.08 -11.61
CA LEU A 548 2.67 -29.82 -10.39
C LEU A 548 4.00 -30.26 -9.80
N ASP A 549 4.29 -29.78 -8.59
CA ASP A 549 5.60 -29.92 -7.94
C ASP A 549 6.73 -29.48 -8.88
N ASP A 550 6.56 -28.30 -9.49
CA ASP A 550 7.48 -27.67 -10.44
C ASP A 550 7.73 -28.41 -11.76
N VAL A 551 7.09 -29.57 -11.96
CA VAL A 551 7.13 -30.34 -13.21
C VAL A 551 5.97 -29.91 -14.11
N PRO A 552 6.18 -29.66 -15.43
CA PRO A 552 5.11 -29.32 -16.36
C PRO A 552 3.93 -30.30 -16.24
N PHE A 553 2.74 -29.75 -16.01
CA PHE A 553 1.50 -30.51 -15.83
C PHE A 553 0.99 -31.07 -17.17
N GLY A 554 1.28 -30.36 -18.25
CA GLY A 554 1.01 -30.72 -19.64
C GLY A 554 1.65 -29.69 -20.57
N PRO A 555 1.39 -29.76 -21.89
CA PRO A 555 1.86 -28.74 -22.83
C PRO A 555 1.17 -27.39 -22.56
N LYS A 556 1.85 -26.30 -22.96
CA LYS A 556 1.26 -24.96 -22.98
C LYS A 556 0.11 -24.91 -23.99
N HIS A 557 -1.08 -24.53 -23.53
CA HIS A 557 -2.31 -24.50 -24.32
C HIS A 557 -2.63 -23.06 -24.74
N TYR A 558 -2.71 -22.80 -26.05
CA TYR A 558 -3.05 -21.49 -26.61
C TYR A 558 -4.51 -21.46 -27.06
N ALA A 559 -5.29 -20.52 -26.54
CA ALA A 559 -6.69 -20.32 -26.89
C ALA A 559 -7.22 -19.00 -26.32
N ARG A 560 -8.37 -18.56 -26.84
CA ARG A 560 -9.20 -17.55 -26.18
C ARG A 560 -9.60 -18.02 -24.80
N ASN A 561 -9.35 -17.20 -23.78
CA ASN A 561 -9.66 -17.51 -22.38
C ASN A 561 -10.30 -16.33 -21.63
N MET A 562 -10.84 -15.33 -22.36
CA MET A 562 -11.66 -14.26 -21.81
C MET A 562 -12.97 -14.11 -22.60
N THR A 563 -14.08 -13.98 -21.89
CA THR A 563 -15.42 -13.73 -22.47
C THR A 563 -15.62 -12.25 -22.78
N ASN A 564 -15.08 -11.36 -21.94
CA ASN A 564 -15.26 -9.91 -22.01
C ASN A 564 -13.99 -9.16 -21.51
N ASN A 565 -14.06 -7.84 -21.31
CA ASN A 565 -12.93 -7.04 -20.80
C ASN A 565 -12.81 -7.03 -19.26
N TYR A 566 -13.77 -7.62 -18.55
CA TYR A 566 -13.78 -7.57 -17.09
C TYR A 566 -12.84 -8.64 -16.51
N PRO A 567 -12.12 -8.34 -15.42
CA PRO A 567 -11.14 -9.27 -14.84
C PRO A 567 -11.74 -10.64 -14.49
N ALA A 568 -11.09 -11.71 -14.92
CA ALA A 568 -11.36 -13.05 -14.44
C ALA A 568 -11.00 -13.15 -12.95
N TYR A 569 -11.88 -13.74 -12.15
CA TYR A 569 -11.61 -13.96 -10.73
C TYR A 569 -11.34 -15.43 -10.45
N MET A 570 -10.43 -15.69 -9.52
CA MET A 570 -10.07 -17.03 -9.10
C MET A 570 -11.00 -17.49 -7.98
N LYS A 571 -11.27 -18.78 -7.90
CA LYS A 571 -11.89 -19.45 -6.76
C LYS A 571 -11.07 -20.66 -6.40
N ILE A 572 -10.97 -20.95 -5.11
CA ILE A 572 -10.43 -22.20 -4.57
C ILE A 572 -11.48 -22.80 -3.64
N GLY A 573 -11.47 -24.12 -3.54
CA GLY A 573 -12.38 -24.84 -2.64
C GLY A 573 -12.97 -26.06 -3.34
N MET A 574 -14.25 -26.32 -3.16
CA MET A 574 -14.92 -27.48 -3.74
C MET A 574 -16.20 -27.03 -4.41
N TYR A 575 -16.35 -27.34 -5.70
CA TYR A 575 -17.58 -27.13 -6.43
C TYR A 575 -17.95 -28.32 -7.32
N ARG A 576 -19.20 -28.76 -7.21
CA ARG A 576 -19.79 -29.82 -8.02
C ARG A 576 -21.11 -29.36 -8.63
N HIS A 577 -21.18 -29.24 -9.95
CA HIS A 577 -22.39 -28.88 -10.68
C HIS A 577 -23.43 -30.02 -10.74
N THR A 578 -24.72 -29.69 -10.76
CA THR A 578 -25.86 -30.63 -10.77
C THR A 578 -26.09 -31.35 -12.08
N SER A 579 -25.62 -30.85 -13.23
CA SER A 579 -25.76 -31.60 -14.51
C SER A 579 -24.94 -32.89 -14.55
N ASN A 580 -23.97 -33.07 -13.64
CA ASN A 580 -23.35 -34.37 -13.36
C ASN A 580 -24.25 -35.32 -12.53
N ILE A 581 -25.52 -34.94 -12.30
CA ILE A 581 -26.55 -35.63 -11.51
C ILE A 581 -27.79 -35.92 -12.38
N GLU A 582 -27.82 -35.47 -13.63
CA GLU A 582 -28.94 -35.61 -14.57
C GLU A 582 -29.01 -37.04 -15.13
N ASN A 583 -29.54 -37.99 -14.34
CA ASN A 583 -30.59 -38.91 -14.85
C ASN A 583 -31.25 -39.86 -13.86
N ILE A 584 -31.17 -39.65 -12.54
CA ILE A 584 -31.85 -40.58 -11.62
C ILE A 584 -32.35 -39.77 -10.42
N ASN A 585 -33.37 -40.29 -9.73
CA ASN A 585 -33.83 -39.90 -8.38
C ASN A 585 -32.73 -39.87 -7.29
N PHE A 586 -31.46 -39.66 -7.65
CA PHE A 586 -30.26 -39.50 -6.84
C PHE A 586 -30.22 -38.14 -6.13
N ARG A 587 -31.27 -37.83 -5.37
CA ARG A 587 -31.37 -36.61 -4.57
C ARG A 587 -30.38 -36.53 -3.40
N TRP A 588 -29.66 -37.60 -3.08
CA TRP A 588 -28.88 -37.75 -1.83
C TRP A 588 -27.76 -38.74 -2.20
N THR A 589 -26.46 -38.49 -2.14
CA THR A 589 -25.66 -37.89 -1.07
C THR A 589 -24.27 -37.55 -1.63
N VAL A 590 -23.83 -36.29 -1.62
CA VAL A 590 -22.38 -36.01 -1.76
C VAL A 590 -21.76 -36.45 -0.45
N PRO A 591 -20.87 -37.44 -0.38
CA PRO A 591 -20.27 -37.80 0.89
C PRO A 591 -19.56 -36.59 1.45
N ARG A 592 -19.59 -36.43 2.78
CA ARG A 592 -18.86 -35.36 3.44
C ARG A 592 -17.38 -35.51 3.10
N ASN A 593 -16.90 -34.66 2.20
CA ASN A 593 -15.55 -34.66 1.71
C ASN A 593 -14.92 -33.32 2.03
N SER A 594 -13.61 -33.35 2.30
CA SER A 594 -12.85 -32.14 2.53
C SER A 594 -11.59 -32.11 1.68
N ILE A 595 -11.16 -30.92 1.28
CA ILE A 595 -9.82 -30.69 0.73
C ILE A 595 -9.13 -29.59 1.52
N TYR A 596 -7.82 -29.48 1.34
CA TYR A 596 -7.02 -28.46 2.02
C TYR A 596 -6.23 -27.64 1.00
N TRP A 597 -6.21 -26.32 1.20
CA TRP A 597 -5.35 -25.39 0.49
C TRP A 597 -4.46 -24.61 1.45
N ASP A 598 -3.23 -24.33 1.04
CA ASP A 598 -2.22 -23.61 1.81
C ASP A 598 -1.37 -22.74 0.87
N ASP A 599 -0.79 -21.65 1.39
CA ASP A 599 0.18 -20.80 0.68
C ASP A 599 -0.29 -20.37 -0.74
N VAL A 600 -1.57 -20.05 -0.91
CA VAL A 600 -2.10 -19.58 -2.20
C VAL A 600 -1.56 -18.19 -2.52
N THR A 601 -1.17 -17.91 -3.76
CA THR A 601 -0.57 -16.64 -4.20
C THR A 601 -0.92 -16.32 -5.66
N ILE A 602 -0.91 -15.03 -6.03
CA ILE A 602 -1.09 -14.56 -7.41
C ILE A 602 -0.06 -13.45 -7.70
N SER A 603 0.78 -13.63 -8.71
CA SER A 603 1.91 -12.74 -9.03
C SER A 603 2.06 -12.51 -10.55
N ASP A 604 2.90 -11.56 -10.95
CA ASP A 604 3.31 -11.37 -12.36
C ASP A 604 4.57 -12.18 -12.73
N GLN A 605 5.21 -12.82 -11.75
CA GLN A 605 6.41 -13.63 -11.91
C GLN A 605 6.23 -15.03 -11.33
N ARG A 606 6.94 -16.02 -11.88
CA ARG A 606 6.96 -17.37 -11.33
C ARG A 606 7.61 -17.36 -9.96
N MET A 607 6.90 -17.88 -8.96
CA MET A 607 7.42 -18.05 -7.61
C MET A 607 8.39 -19.25 -7.56
N PRO A 608 9.48 -19.18 -6.78
CA PRO A 608 10.37 -20.31 -6.57
C PRO A 608 9.66 -21.52 -5.93
#